data_AF-A0A0B6Y837-F1
#
_entry.id   AF-A0A0B6Y837-F1
#
_cell.length_a   1.000
_cell.length_b   1.000
_cell.length_c   1.000
_cell.angle_alpha   90.00
_cell.angle_beta   90.00
_cell.angle_gamma   90.00
#
_symmetry.space_group_name_H-M   'P 1'
#
loop_
_entity.id
_entity.type
_entity.pdbx_description
1 polymer ?
#
loop_
_entity_poly.entity_id
_entity_poly.type
_entity_poly.pdbx_seq_one_letter_code
_entity_poly.pdbx_strand_id
1 'polypeptide(L)' 'SELDQTLPVMKPDLSQYNTSPATGIRHMWIGHSSSLVQFDGITFLTDPIFSDRCSPSQWIGPRRYRPPACTIQEL' A
#
# COMPACT_ATOMS: atom_id res chain seq x y z
N SER A 1 -1.30 7.33 -19.47
CA SER A 1 -1.58 8.75 -19.14
C SER A 1 -0.29 9.41 -18.64
N GLU A 2 -0.23 10.74 -18.52
CA GLU A 2 0.91 11.44 -17.90
C GLU A 2 1.23 10.89 -16.50
N LEU A 3 0.20 10.57 -15.71
CA LEU A 3 0.34 9.96 -14.39
C LEU A 3 0.97 8.57 -14.42
N ASP A 4 0.81 7.81 -15.51
CA ASP A 4 1.44 6.49 -15.62
C ASP A 4 2.93 6.58 -15.98
N GLN A 5 3.37 7.73 -16.51
CA GLN A 5 4.76 8.01 -16.79
C GLN A 5 5.47 8.63 -15.58
N THR A 6 4.79 9.52 -14.85
CA THR A 6 5.37 10.24 -13.71
C THR A 6 5.18 9.53 -12.38
N LEU A 7 4.05 8.83 -12.20
CA LEU A 7 3.66 8.14 -10.95
C LEU A 7 3.12 6.73 -11.26
N PRO A 8 3.93 5.85 -11.87
CA PRO A 8 3.50 4.49 -12.19
C PRO A 8 3.11 3.72 -10.92
N VAL A 9 2.00 2.98 -10.98
CA VAL A 9 1.64 2.05 -9.90
C VAL A 9 2.33 0.72 -10.19
N MET A 10 3.28 0.37 -9.34
CA MET A 10 4.01 -0.90 -9.44
C MET A 10 3.21 -2.00 -8.76
N LYS A 11 3.02 -3.12 -9.46
CA LYS A 11 2.47 -4.33 -8.84
C LYS A 11 3.56 -5.02 -8.02
N PRO A 12 3.40 -5.15 -6.70
CA PRO A 12 4.37 -5.82 -5.87
C PRO A 12 4.28 -7.35 -6.04
N ASP A 13 5.41 -8.01 -5.84
CA ASP A 13 5.44 -9.46 -5.61
C ASP A 13 5.17 -9.75 -4.12
N LEU A 14 3.91 -10.03 -3.81
CA LEU A 14 3.45 -10.26 -2.44
C LEU A 14 3.93 -11.59 -1.87
N SER A 15 4.38 -12.53 -2.71
CA SER A 15 4.93 -13.81 -2.24
C SER A 15 6.14 -13.62 -1.33
N GLN A 16 6.86 -12.51 -1.48
CA GLN A 16 8.00 -12.17 -0.65
C GLN A 16 7.59 -11.97 0.81
N TYR A 17 6.38 -11.46 1.07
CA TYR A 17 5.87 -11.16 2.40
C TYR A 17 5.38 -12.39 3.18
N ASN A 18 5.32 -13.57 2.55
CA ASN A 18 5.03 -14.84 3.23
C ASN A 18 6.12 -15.25 4.25
N THR A 19 7.31 -14.65 4.15
CA THR A 19 8.42 -14.87 5.07
C THR A 19 9.03 -13.54 5.49
N SER A 20 9.43 -13.44 6.76
CA SER A 20 10.14 -12.26 7.24
C SER A 20 11.58 -12.23 6.71
N PRO A 21 12.14 -11.05 6.41
CA PRO A 21 13.54 -10.93 6.03
C PRO A 21 14.44 -11.42 7.18
N ALA A 22 15.52 -12.14 6.85
CA ALA A 22 16.43 -12.68 7.86
C ALA A 22 17.14 -11.60 8.68
N THR A 23 17.39 -10.43 8.08
CA THR A 23 17.91 -9.24 8.74
C THR A 23 17.30 -7.99 8.11
N GLY A 24 17.27 -6.89 8.86
CA GLY A 24 16.81 -5.59 8.37
C GLY A 24 15.30 -5.43 8.33
N ILE A 25 14.83 -4.53 7.47
CA ILE A 25 13.42 -4.14 7.31
C ILE A 25 13.02 -4.37 5.86
N ARG A 26 11.86 -4.99 5.64
CA ARG A 26 11.19 -4.96 4.34
C ARG A 26 10.03 -3.97 4.41
N HIS A 27 9.93 -3.11 3.41
CA HIS A 27 8.90 -2.07 3.34
C HIS A 27 8.30 -2.02 1.94
N MET A 28 6.97 -1.92 1.88
CA MET A 28 6.22 -1.61 0.67
C MET A 28 5.37 -0.38 0.94
N TRP A 29 5.50 0.60 0.05
CA TRP A 29 4.60 1.73 0.01
C TRP A 29 3.35 1.38 -0.80
N ILE A 30 2.19 1.42 -0.16
CA ILE A 30 0.90 1.11 -0.79
C ILE A 30 0.29 2.38 -1.40
N GLY A 31 0.55 3.54 -0.77
CA GLY A 31 0.10 4.86 -1.22
C GLY A 31 -0.29 5.75 -0.03
N HIS A 32 -0.21 7.07 -0.19
CA HIS A 32 -0.39 8.05 0.91
C HIS A 32 0.57 7.73 2.08
N SER A 33 0.09 7.66 3.33
CA SER A 33 0.85 7.17 4.50
C SER A 33 0.69 5.66 4.74
N SER A 34 -0.03 4.94 3.86
CA SER A 34 -0.23 3.50 3.99
C SER A 34 1.00 2.71 3.55
N SER A 35 1.56 1.93 4.46
CA SER A 35 2.72 1.08 4.21
C SER A 35 2.56 -0.29 4.85
N LEU A 36 3.09 -1.32 4.18
CA LEU A 36 3.30 -2.65 4.75
C LEU A 36 4.76 -2.77 5.17
N VAL A 37 5.02 -3.13 6.42
CA VAL A 37 6.36 -3.23 6.99
C VAL A 37 6.53 -4.62 7.59
N GLN A 38 7.69 -5.24 7.31
CA GLN A 38 8.17 -6.40 8.04
C GLN A 38 9.46 -6.06 8.76
N PHE A 39 9.46 -6.28 10.06
CA PHE A 39 10.60 -6.03 10.93
C PHE A 39 10.56 -6.99 12.13
N ASP A 40 11.70 -7.62 12.41
CA ASP A 40 11.88 -8.51 13.57
C ASP A 40 10.80 -9.62 13.69
N GLY A 41 10.48 -10.26 12.57
CA GLY A 41 9.46 -11.32 12.51
C GLY A 41 8.02 -10.83 12.54
N ILE A 42 7.78 -9.53 12.67
CA ILE A 42 6.45 -8.92 12.74
C ILE A 42 6.12 -8.29 11.40
N THR A 43 4.87 -8.47 10.95
CA THR A 43 4.30 -7.78 9.78
C THR A 43 3.19 -6.87 10.25
N PHE A 44 3.24 -5.58 9.89
CA PHE A 44 2.22 -4.61 10.27
C PHE A 44 1.96 -3.57 9.17
N LEU A 45 0.78 -2.95 9.25
CA LEU A 45 0.35 -1.87 8.39
C LEU A 45 0.38 -0.53 9.13
N THR A 46 0.79 0.53 8.45
CA THR A 46 0.66 1.92 8.92
C THR A 46 -0.53 2.57 8.25
N ASP A 47 -1.34 3.34 8.99
CA ASP A 47 -2.46 4.16 8.50
C ASP A 47 -3.22 3.57 7.29
N PRO A 48 -3.87 2.40 7.42
CA PRO A 48 -4.36 1.66 6.26
C PRO A 48 -5.55 2.36 5.58
N ILE A 49 -5.34 2.91 4.37
CA ILE A 49 -6.38 3.54 3.54
C ILE A 49 -6.43 2.88 2.15
N PHE A 50 -7.31 1.89 2.04
CA PHE A 50 -7.60 1.17 0.80
C PHE A 50 -8.85 1.69 0.07
N SER A 51 -9.64 2.56 0.70
CA SER A 51 -10.84 3.17 0.10
C SER A 51 -10.50 4.16 -1.03
N ASP A 52 -11.46 4.43 -1.91
CA ASP A 52 -11.27 5.40 -3.01
C ASP A 52 -11.22 6.85 -2.48
N ARG A 53 -11.92 7.12 -1.37
CA ARG A 53 -11.92 8.43 -0.70
C ARG A 53 -11.42 8.35 0.73
N CYS A 54 -10.61 9.35 1.11
CA CYS A 54 -10.22 9.61 2.50
C CYS A 54 -11.32 10.46 3.16
N SER A 55 -12.46 9.82 3.43
CA SER A 55 -13.66 10.48 3.94
C SER A 55 -14.57 9.47 4.65
N PRO A 56 -15.36 9.89 5.66
CA PRO A 56 -16.41 9.06 6.26
C PRO A 56 -17.49 8.63 5.26
N SER A 57 -17.62 9.33 4.12
CA SER A 57 -18.55 9.00 3.03
C SER A 57 -17.79 8.71 1.74
N GLN A 58 -18.22 7.71 0.97
CA GLN A 58 -17.64 7.43 -0.35
C GLN A 58 -18.21 8.31 -1.48
N TRP A 59 -19.22 9.14 -1.20
CA TRP A 59 -19.79 10.07 -2.18
C TRP A 59 -19.14 11.45 -2.17
N ILE A 60 -18.63 11.90 -1.01
CA ILE A 60 -18.11 13.25 -0.81
C ILE A 60 -16.73 13.17 -0.14
N GLY A 61 -15.82 14.09 -0.49
CA GLY A 61 -14.48 14.21 0.10
C GLY A 61 -13.35 13.89 -0.88
N PRO A 62 -12.09 14.00 -0.45
CA PRO A 62 -10.94 13.85 -1.35
C PRO A 62 -10.85 12.42 -1.90
N ARG A 63 -10.84 12.31 -3.22
CA ARG A 63 -10.60 11.05 -3.94
C ARG A 63 -9.10 10.86 -4.14
N ARG A 64 -8.63 9.62 -4.02
CA ARG A 64 -7.23 9.30 -4.31
C ARG A 64 -6.90 9.54 -5.79
N TYR A 65 -5.71 10.05 -6.04
CA TYR A 65 -5.20 10.28 -7.41
C TYR A 65 -4.74 9.00 -8.10
N ARG A 66 -4.27 8.03 -7.31
CA ARG A 66 -3.76 6.73 -7.79
C ARG A 66 -4.38 5.59 -6.97
N PRO A 67 -4.68 4.44 -7.59
CA PRO A 67 -5.12 3.26 -6.86
C PRO A 67 -4.00 2.78 -5.90
N PRO A 68 -4.34 2.04 -4.84
CA PRO A 68 -3.33 1.44 -3.98
C PRO A 68 -2.49 0.40 -4.76
N ALA A 69 -1.26 0.15 -4.32
CA ALA A 69 -0.36 -0.81 -4.97
C ALA A 69 -0.89 -2.26 -4.95
N CYS A 70 -1.69 -2.60 -3.93
CA CYS A 70 -2.42 -3.86 -3.79
C CYS A 70 -3.75 -3.62 -3.08
N THR A 71 -4.62 -4.63 -3.13
CA THR A 71 -5.88 -4.69 -2.42
C THR A 71 -5.70 -5.35 -1.05
N ILE A 72 -6.65 -5.12 -0.15
CA ILE A 72 -6.63 -5.74 1.18
C ILE A 72 -6.75 -7.27 1.13
N GLN A 73 -7.38 -7.83 0.09
CA GLN A 73 -7.51 -9.28 -0.09
C GLN A 73 -6.22 -9.96 -0.56
N GLU A 74 -5.27 -9.20 -1.11
CA GLU A 74 -3.98 -9.74 -1.55
C GLU A 74 -2.94 -9.76 -0.43
N LEU A 75 -3.20 -9.10 0.70
CA LEU A 75 -2.30 -8.99 1.86
C LEU A 75 -2.40 -10.17 2.81
#